data_AF-A0A1Y4TLY7-F1
#
_entry.id   AF-A0A1Y4TLY7-F1
#
_cell.length_a   1.000
_cell.length_b   1.000
_cell.length_c   1.000
_cell.angle_alpha   90.00
_cell.angle_beta   90.00
_cell.angle_gamma   90.00
#
_symmetry.space_group_name_H-M   'P 1'
#
loop_
_entity.id
_entity.type
_entity.pdbx_description
1 polymer ?
#
loop_
_entity_poly.entity_id
_entity_poly.type
_entity_poly.pdbx_seq_one_letter_code
_entity_poly.pdbx_strand_id
1 'polypeptide(L)'
;MPNKLKEIFSDDMFNMSGTLHFRNGEAYKNFLSALEIVYAEGRVVPVEGVTSVSTTVGHLGTKFPLEEQTNITQFLVGPAVEPVPITLDVDGKEKTITLLRSRTKDKVSLRSEPDSIVAFNITFLLGENKHTLNYKTQFEKAKSIGEVADSFGIAAALLAHFYNREETTSSESANISISDIKEYFRRYTSFFKRLSAIESKLAISISPDLLKALSLEEQQDIDELYLLLCEKKVVRLSAKLTSISSTAVTMNNAEASLSIGDKIALTFVGSIEFNFLKQSVTLHTANLLINALVKDIQECDDGTVKVLYGDTDSKPMYISFSAFQTNEEAKRESETILQHEGIYVNALTSNAYITQYYEEKH
;
A
#
# COMPACT_ATOMS: atom_id res chain seq x y z
N MET A 1 27.71 10.09 -60.46
CA MET A 1 26.99 11.17 -59.75
C MET A 1 26.27 10.54 -58.57
N PRO A 2 26.43 11.02 -57.32
CA PRO A 2 25.69 10.49 -56.19
C PRO A 2 24.20 10.79 -56.35
N ASN A 3 23.34 9.83 -56.01
CA ASN A 3 21.90 9.95 -56.18
C ASN A 3 21.31 10.87 -55.09
N LYS A 4 21.10 12.16 -55.43
CA LYS A 4 20.59 13.20 -54.51
C LYS A 4 19.24 12.86 -53.85
N LEU A 5 18.44 11.98 -54.46
CA LEU A 5 17.17 11.53 -53.86
C LEU A 5 17.42 10.62 -52.64
N LYS A 6 18.52 9.86 -52.61
CA LYS A 6 18.83 8.96 -51.49
C LYS A 6 19.23 9.72 -50.22
N GLU A 7 19.77 10.93 -50.33
CA GLU A 7 20.10 11.81 -49.20
C GLU A 7 18.86 12.49 -48.59
N ILE A 8 17.81 12.74 -49.38
CA ILE A 8 16.57 13.37 -48.90
C ILE A 8 15.70 12.37 -48.12
N PHE A 9 15.79 11.08 -48.45
CA PHE A 9 15.06 9.99 -47.79
C PHE A 9 15.95 9.11 -46.91
N SER A 10 17.09 9.66 -46.48
CA SER A 10 18.00 8.98 -45.56
C SER A 10 17.52 9.15 -44.13
N ASP A 11 17.21 8.05 -43.47
CA ASP A 11 16.94 7.99 -42.02
C ASP A 11 18.24 8.07 -41.18
N ASP A 12 19.40 8.35 -41.80
CA ASP A 12 20.66 8.56 -41.07
C ASP A 12 20.49 9.71 -40.07
N MET A 13 20.41 9.34 -38.79
CA MET A 13 20.35 10.30 -37.69
C MET A 13 21.54 11.26 -37.75
N PHE A 14 21.27 12.54 -37.50
CA PHE A 14 22.31 13.56 -37.34
C PHE A 14 23.40 13.09 -36.35
N ASN A 15 24.66 13.15 -36.78
CA ASN A 15 25.78 12.74 -35.92
C ASN A 15 26.10 13.88 -34.95
N MET A 16 25.51 13.83 -33.75
CA MET A 16 25.83 14.75 -32.67
C MET A 16 27.09 14.28 -31.94
N SER A 17 28.07 15.17 -31.76
CA SER A 17 29.29 14.89 -31.01
C SER A 17 29.61 16.00 -30.01
N GLY A 18 30.05 15.62 -28.82
CA GLY A 18 30.54 16.53 -27.79
C GLY A 18 32.08 16.53 -27.74
N THR A 19 32.67 17.71 -27.57
CA THR A 19 34.11 17.89 -27.36
C THR A 19 34.35 18.55 -26.00
N LEU A 20 35.24 17.95 -25.21
CA LEU A 20 35.70 18.49 -23.93
C LEU A 20 37.07 19.15 -24.13
N HIS A 21 37.22 20.39 -23.66
CA HIS A 21 38.49 21.09 -23.65
C HIS A 21 39.06 21.09 -22.24
N PHE A 22 40.35 20.77 -22.13
CA PHE A 22 41.08 20.65 -20.87
C PHE A 22 42.17 21.73 -20.79
N ARG A 23 42.40 22.24 -19.57
CA ARG A 23 43.42 23.27 -19.30
C ARG A 23 44.82 22.82 -19.67
N ASN A 24 45.13 21.54 -19.45
CA ASN A 24 46.43 20.94 -19.73
C ASN A 24 46.31 19.42 -19.89
N GLY A 25 47.42 18.76 -20.24
CA GLY A 25 47.46 17.30 -20.39
C GLY A 25 47.27 16.53 -19.08
N GLU A 26 47.53 17.14 -17.92
CA GLU A 26 47.28 16.54 -16.61
C GLU A 26 45.78 16.44 -16.31
N ALA A 27 45.02 17.50 -16.59
CA ALA A 27 43.56 17.52 -16.48
C ALA A 27 42.91 16.45 -17.39
N TYR A 28 43.45 16.24 -18.60
CA TYR A 28 43.01 15.16 -19.47
C TYR A 28 43.28 13.76 -18.87
N LYS A 29 44.47 13.54 -18.27
CA LYS A 29 44.77 12.28 -17.57
C LYS A 29 43.85 12.06 -16.37
N ASN A 30 43.57 13.11 -15.59
CA ASN A 30 42.64 13.06 -14.47
C ASN A 30 41.23 12.67 -14.93
N PHE A 31 40.78 13.17 -16.08
CA PHE A 31 39.52 12.75 -16.69
C PHE A 31 39.50 11.27 -17.07
N LEU A 32 40.56 10.75 -17.70
CA LEU A 32 40.65 9.33 -18.04
C LEU A 32 40.65 8.44 -16.78
N SER A 33 41.41 8.81 -15.74
CA SER A 33 41.40 8.10 -14.46
C SER A 33 40.02 8.17 -13.80
N ALA A 34 39.29 9.29 -13.92
CA ALA A 34 37.91 9.38 -13.44
C ALA A 34 36.98 8.42 -14.18
N LEU A 35 37.12 8.26 -15.51
CA LEU A 35 36.36 7.27 -16.28
C LEU A 35 36.64 5.83 -15.82
N GLU A 36 37.90 5.49 -15.55
CA GLU A 36 38.27 4.17 -15.02
C GLU A 36 37.67 3.93 -13.64
N ILE A 37 37.73 4.92 -12.74
CA ILE A 37 37.10 4.84 -11.40
C ILE A 37 35.58 4.68 -11.54
N VAL A 38 34.93 5.46 -12.40
CA VAL A 38 33.49 5.35 -12.66
C VAL A 38 33.12 3.97 -13.19
N TYR A 39 33.91 3.45 -14.13
CA TYR A 39 33.69 2.13 -14.71
C TYR A 39 33.93 1.00 -13.70
N ALA A 40 34.93 1.11 -12.82
CA ALA A 40 35.24 0.10 -11.82
C ALA A 40 34.28 0.17 -10.61
N GLU A 41 34.10 1.35 -10.04
CA GLU A 41 33.44 1.55 -8.75
C GLU A 41 31.97 2.01 -8.90
N GLY A 42 31.60 2.64 -10.01
CA GLY A 42 30.24 3.14 -10.25
C GLY A 42 29.88 4.41 -9.47
N ARG A 43 30.86 5.14 -8.94
CA ARG A 43 30.63 6.40 -8.21
C ARG A 43 30.86 7.61 -9.10
N VAL A 44 30.24 8.73 -8.73
CA VAL A 44 30.47 10.04 -9.37
C VAL A 44 31.84 10.58 -8.93
N VAL A 45 32.62 11.08 -9.88
CA VAL A 45 33.97 11.62 -9.67
C VAL A 45 34.04 13.05 -10.20
N PRO A 46 34.44 14.03 -9.37
CA PRO A 46 34.73 15.37 -9.85
C PRO A 46 36.03 15.39 -10.67
N VAL A 47 36.03 16.14 -11.76
CA VAL A 47 37.20 16.32 -12.63
C VAL A 47 37.55 17.79 -12.70
N GLU A 48 38.76 18.11 -12.27
CA GLU A 48 39.30 19.46 -12.34
C GLU A 48 39.95 19.74 -13.70
N GLY A 49 39.90 21.01 -14.12
CA GLY A 49 40.63 21.47 -15.30
C GLY A 49 39.90 21.29 -16.63
N VAL A 50 38.60 20.95 -16.64
CA VAL A 50 37.74 21.13 -17.82
C VAL A 50 37.46 22.62 -18.00
N THR A 51 37.70 23.18 -19.18
CA THR A 51 37.59 24.62 -19.46
C THR A 51 36.38 24.99 -20.30
N SER A 52 36.01 24.11 -21.24
CA SER A 52 34.79 24.26 -22.04
C SER A 52 34.26 22.92 -22.54
N VAL A 53 32.96 22.92 -22.84
CA VAL A 53 32.24 21.80 -23.46
C VAL A 53 31.57 22.35 -24.71
N SER A 54 31.85 21.77 -25.87
CA SER A 54 31.22 22.15 -27.14
C SER A 54 30.46 20.98 -27.74
N THR A 55 29.31 21.28 -28.34
CA THR A 55 28.49 20.29 -29.06
C THR A 55 28.41 20.68 -30.52
N THR A 56 28.55 19.69 -31.40
CA THR A 56 28.47 19.89 -32.85
C THR A 56 27.55 18.86 -33.50
N VAL A 57 26.85 19.27 -34.54
CA VAL A 57 26.10 18.37 -35.43
C VAL A 57 26.85 18.23 -36.74
N GLY A 58 27.16 16.99 -37.11
CA GLY A 58 27.64 16.65 -38.43
C GLY A 58 26.48 16.51 -39.43
N HIS A 59 26.55 17.22 -40.54
CA HIS A 59 25.68 17.01 -41.70
C HIS A 59 26.48 17.16 -43.01
N LEU A 60 26.42 16.13 -43.88
CA LEU A 60 27.11 16.08 -45.17
C LEU A 60 28.61 16.49 -45.11
N GLY A 61 29.32 15.98 -44.11
CA GLY A 61 30.76 16.26 -43.91
C GLY A 61 31.08 17.61 -43.26
N THR A 62 30.08 18.45 -42.99
CA THR A 62 30.24 19.73 -42.29
C THR A 62 29.83 19.60 -40.82
N LYS A 63 30.60 20.19 -39.90
CA LYS A 63 30.26 20.26 -38.47
C LYS A 63 29.70 21.64 -38.13
N PHE A 64 28.46 21.68 -37.65
CA PHE A 64 27.80 22.89 -37.19
C PHE A 64 27.86 22.95 -35.66
N PRO A 65 28.44 24.01 -35.06
CA PRO A 65 28.39 24.20 -33.62
C PRO A 65 26.94 24.45 -33.18
N LEU A 66 26.51 23.79 -32.13
CA LEU A 66 25.20 24.02 -31.50
C LEU A 66 25.35 24.92 -30.29
N GLU A 67 26.15 24.47 -29.31
CA GLU A 67 26.32 25.15 -28.05
C GLU A 67 27.76 24.96 -27.56
N GLU A 68 28.36 26.04 -27.07
CA GLU A 68 29.65 26.02 -26.38
C GLU A 68 29.48 26.64 -25.00
N GLN A 69 29.69 25.84 -23.96
CA GLN A 69 29.74 26.32 -22.59
C GLN A 69 31.19 26.53 -22.18
N THR A 70 31.53 27.78 -21.88
CA THR A 70 32.83 28.20 -21.37
C THR A 70 32.72 28.52 -19.88
N ASN A 71 33.87 28.66 -19.18
CA ASN A 71 33.93 28.96 -17.75
C ASN A 71 33.30 27.86 -16.86
N ILE A 72 33.59 26.60 -17.17
CA ILE A 72 33.16 25.45 -16.36
C ILE A 72 33.72 25.58 -14.94
N THR A 73 32.84 25.74 -13.95
CA THR A 73 33.20 25.84 -12.53
C THR A 73 33.38 24.47 -11.88
N GLN A 74 32.61 23.48 -12.33
CA GLN A 74 32.66 22.12 -11.85
C GLN A 74 32.26 21.16 -12.97
N PHE A 75 33.00 20.04 -13.09
CA PHE A 75 32.67 18.96 -14.01
C PHE A 75 32.64 17.64 -13.24
N LEU A 76 31.62 16.83 -13.49
CA LEU A 76 31.40 15.55 -12.82
C LEU A 76 31.28 14.45 -13.87
N VAL A 77 31.91 13.31 -13.62
CA VAL A 77 31.74 12.09 -14.42
C VAL A 77 31.04 11.07 -13.55
N GLY A 78 29.94 10.49 -14.06
CA GLY A 78 29.19 9.44 -13.37
C GLY A 78 28.94 8.26 -14.30
N PRO A 79 28.49 7.12 -13.76
CA PRO A 79 28.13 5.98 -14.58
C PRO A 79 27.00 6.37 -15.55
N ALA A 80 27.06 5.87 -16.77
CA ALA A 80 25.98 6.04 -17.72
C ALA A 80 24.68 5.48 -17.12
N VAL A 81 23.61 6.27 -17.21
CA VAL A 81 22.27 5.89 -16.76
C VAL A 81 21.35 5.88 -17.96
N GLU A 82 20.77 4.72 -18.23
CA GLU A 82 19.87 4.51 -19.35
C GLU A 82 18.46 4.23 -18.83
N PRO A 83 17.42 4.96 -19.28
CA PRO A 83 16.05 4.65 -18.93
C PRO A 83 15.61 3.36 -19.63
N VAL A 84 14.96 2.48 -18.88
CA VAL A 84 14.44 1.19 -19.33
C VAL A 84 12.93 1.18 -19.05
N PRO A 85 12.09 1.36 -20.08
CA PRO A 85 10.65 1.25 -19.91
C PRO A 85 10.26 -0.21 -19.70
N ILE A 86 9.36 -0.46 -18.75
CA ILE A 86 8.81 -1.77 -18.42
C ILE A 86 7.29 -1.65 -18.37
N THR A 87 6.63 -2.42 -19.21
CA THR A 87 5.17 -2.49 -19.27
C THR A 87 4.68 -3.58 -18.32
N LEU A 88 3.77 -3.20 -17.41
CA LEU A 88 3.21 -4.05 -16.36
C LEU A 88 1.68 -4.10 -16.49
N ASP A 89 1.10 -5.22 -16.11
CA ASP A 89 -0.34 -5.30 -15.84
C ASP A 89 -0.58 -5.00 -14.35
N VAL A 90 -1.28 -3.90 -14.07
CA VAL A 90 -1.67 -3.47 -12.72
C VAL A 90 -3.19 -3.40 -12.66
N ASP A 91 -3.80 -4.36 -11.97
CA ASP A 91 -5.27 -4.49 -11.84
C ASP A 91 -6.01 -4.54 -13.20
N GLY A 92 -5.46 -5.24 -14.19
CA GLY A 92 -6.05 -5.36 -15.54
C GLY A 92 -5.82 -4.12 -16.41
N LYS A 93 -4.96 -3.20 -15.99
CA LYS A 93 -4.58 -1.99 -16.74
C LYS A 93 -3.10 -2.01 -17.04
N GLU A 94 -2.78 -1.80 -18.31
CA GLU A 94 -1.41 -1.66 -18.75
C GLU A 94 -0.82 -0.34 -18.22
N LYS A 95 0.26 -0.43 -17.45
CA LYS A 95 1.03 0.70 -16.93
C LYS A 95 2.50 0.52 -17.31
N THR A 96 3.08 1.53 -17.95
CA THR A 96 4.52 1.57 -18.23
C THR A 96 5.24 2.36 -17.16
N ILE A 97 6.24 1.74 -16.53
CA ILE A 97 7.16 2.40 -15.60
C ILE A 97 8.55 2.49 -16.21
N THR A 98 9.37 3.41 -15.70
CA THR A 98 10.77 3.54 -16.13
C THR A 98 11.70 3.16 -15.00
N LEU A 99 12.56 2.16 -15.22
CA LEU A 99 13.71 1.90 -14.36
C LEU A 99 14.97 2.53 -14.95
N LEU A 100 15.92 2.88 -14.10
CA LEU A 100 17.20 3.44 -14.48
C LEU A 100 18.26 2.34 -14.43
N ARG A 101 18.83 2.00 -15.59
CA ARG A 101 19.92 1.04 -15.72
C ARG A 101 21.27 1.75 -15.63
N SER A 102 22.17 1.23 -14.82
CA SER A 102 23.58 1.59 -14.87
C SER A 102 24.45 0.33 -14.94
N ARG A 103 25.65 0.48 -15.51
CA ARG A 103 26.62 -0.62 -15.65
C ARG A 103 27.98 -0.18 -15.15
N THR A 104 28.64 -1.07 -14.42
CA THR A 104 30.07 -1.00 -14.11
C THR A 104 30.75 -2.25 -14.66
N LYS A 105 32.06 -2.39 -14.45
CA LYS A 105 32.86 -3.52 -14.91
C LYS A 105 32.28 -4.87 -14.48
N ASP A 106 31.84 -4.96 -13.23
CA ASP A 106 31.49 -6.24 -12.58
C ASP A 106 30.01 -6.34 -12.20
N LYS A 107 29.19 -5.31 -12.47
CA LYS A 107 27.75 -5.34 -12.14
C LYS A 107 26.87 -4.50 -13.07
N VAL A 108 25.60 -4.89 -13.12
CA VAL A 108 24.51 -4.10 -13.72
C VAL A 108 23.49 -3.80 -12.63
N SER A 109 23.07 -2.56 -12.50
CA SER A 109 22.04 -2.14 -11.55
C SER A 109 20.81 -1.62 -12.28
N LEU A 110 19.62 -2.04 -11.84
CA LEU A 110 18.33 -1.48 -12.20
C LEU A 110 17.72 -0.84 -10.96
N ARG A 111 17.46 0.46 -11.00
CA ARG A 111 16.89 1.19 -9.86
C ARG A 111 15.67 1.99 -10.27
N SER A 112 14.73 2.16 -9.35
CA SER A 112 13.62 3.09 -9.52
C SER A 112 14.12 4.55 -9.56
N GLU A 113 13.26 5.46 -10.02
CA GLU A 113 13.56 6.89 -9.95
C GLU A 113 13.66 7.38 -8.49
N PRO A 114 14.50 8.39 -8.18
CA PRO A 114 14.76 8.83 -6.80
C PRO A 114 13.52 9.21 -5.98
N ASP A 115 12.49 9.74 -6.63
CA ASP A 115 11.25 10.19 -6.01
C ASP A 115 10.15 9.12 -5.96
N SER A 116 10.50 7.87 -6.24
CA SER A 116 9.56 6.74 -6.13
C SER A 116 9.12 6.50 -4.69
N ILE A 117 7.82 6.30 -4.49
CA ILE A 117 7.23 5.94 -3.19
C ILE A 117 7.74 4.55 -2.76
N VAL A 118 7.72 3.57 -3.66
CA VAL A 118 8.43 2.30 -3.49
C VAL A 118 9.64 2.29 -4.43
N ALA A 119 10.83 2.47 -3.85
CA ALA A 119 12.08 2.49 -4.60
C ALA A 119 12.72 1.10 -4.58
N PHE A 120 12.95 0.52 -5.75
CA PHE A 120 13.72 -0.71 -5.93
C PHE A 120 15.15 -0.42 -6.36
N ASN A 121 16.06 -1.30 -5.96
CA ASN A 121 17.42 -1.39 -6.47
C ASN A 121 17.81 -2.87 -6.62
N ILE A 122 17.87 -3.32 -7.87
CA ILE A 122 18.25 -4.67 -8.26
C ILE A 122 19.66 -4.63 -8.81
N THR A 123 20.61 -5.35 -8.20
CA THR A 123 22.00 -5.40 -8.67
C THR A 123 22.37 -6.82 -9.08
N PHE A 124 22.72 -6.99 -10.34
CA PHE A 124 23.21 -8.23 -10.94
C PHE A 124 24.73 -8.21 -10.96
N LEU A 125 25.36 -9.25 -10.40
CA LEU A 125 26.81 -9.43 -10.46
C LEU A 125 27.17 -10.10 -11.78
N LEU A 126 28.12 -9.54 -12.53
CA LEU A 126 28.57 -10.12 -13.79
C LEU A 126 29.54 -11.25 -13.49
N GLY A 127 29.29 -12.44 -14.05
CA GLY A 127 30.11 -13.64 -13.83
C GLY A 127 29.68 -14.49 -12.64
N GLU A 128 28.87 -13.95 -11.74
CA GLU A 128 28.16 -14.72 -10.71
C GLU A 128 26.68 -14.79 -11.12
N ASN A 129 26.06 -15.98 -11.16
CA ASN A 129 24.62 -16.09 -11.43
C ASN A 129 23.79 -15.68 -10.19
N LYS A 130 24.02 -14.45 -9.69
CA LYS A 130 23.48 -13.91 -8.45
C LYS A 130 23.06 -12.46 -8.64
N HIS A 131 22.00 -12.09 -7.94
CA HIS A 131 21.56 -10.72 -7.84
C HIS A 131 21.10 -10.40 -6.42
N THR A 132 21.09 -9.11 -6.08
CA THR A 132 20.51 -8.59 -4.85
C THR A 132 19.31 -7.71 -5.18
N LEU A 133 18.24 -7.87 -4.42
CA LEU A 133 17.04 -7.04 -4.48
C LEU A 133 16.95 -6.24 -3.19
N ASN A 134 17.03 -4.92 -3.29
CA ASN A 134 16.75 -4.01 -2.18
C ASN A 134 15.53 -3.17 -2.51
N TYR A 135 14.69 -2.91 -1.52
CA TYR A 135 13.58 -1.97 -1.65
C TYR A 135 13.48 -1.05 -0.45
N LYS A 136 12.95 0.15 -0.67
CA LYS A 136 12.67 1.14 0.37
C LYS A 136 11.33 1.79 0.10
N THR A 137 10.48 1.85 1.12
CA THR A 137 9.23 2.60 1.09
C THR A 137 9.44 4.00 1.66
N GLN A 138 8.96 5.01 0.94
CA GLN A 138 9.15 6.43 1.21
C GLN A 138 7.79 7.12 1.16
N PHE A 139 6.94 6.87 2.17
CA PHE A 139 5.57 7.37 2.19
C PHE A 139 5.47 8.89 2.07
N GLU A 140 6.48 9.63 2.55
CA GLU A 140 6.58 11.10 2.43
C GLU A 140 6.61 11.62 0.98
N LYS A 141 6.87 10.75 0.00
CA LYS A 141 6.84 11.10 -1.43
C LYS A 141 5.44 11.06 -2.03
N ALA A 142 4.48 10.44 -1.35
CA ALA A 142 3.10 10.35 -1.82
C ALA A 142 2.28 11.57 -1.40
N LYS A 143 1.34 11.99 -2.25
CA LYS A 143 0.38 13.07 -1.96
C LYS A 143 -0.91 12.58 -1.31
N SER A 144 -1.23 11.30 -1.46
CA SER A 144 -2.45 10.68 -0.92
C SER A 144 -2.23 9.20 -0.62
N ILE A 145 -3.11 8.60 0.18
CA ILE A 145 -3.11 7.15 0.40
C ILE A 145 -3.40 6.40 -0.92
N GLY A 146 -4.19 6.98 -1.82
CA GLY A 146 -4.42 6.44 -3.16
C GLY A 146 -3.13 6.29 -3.97
N GLU A 147 -2.22 7.28 -3.93
CA GLU A 147 -0.91 7.17 -4.58
C GLU A 147 -0.02 6.10 -3.94
N VAL A 148 -0.11 5.92 -2.61
CA VAL A 148 0.58 4.83 -1.91
C VAL A 148 0.05 3.47 -2.39
N ALA A 149 -1.27 3.30 -2.44
CA ALA A 149 -1.90 2.07 -2.91
C ALA A 149 -1.48 1.73 -4.34
N ASP A 150 -1.49 2.72 -5.24
CA ASP A 150 -1.05 2.57 -6.63
C ASP A 150 0.42 2.18 -6.74
N SER A 151 1.30 2.80 -5.95
CA SER A 151 2.73 2.47 -5.95
C SER A 151 2.99 1.06 -5.41
N PHE A 152 2.25 0.62 -4.39
CA PHE A 152 2.35 -0.75 -3.88
C PHE A 152 1.83 -1.76 -4.91
N GLY A 153 0.77 -1.43 -5.65
CA GLY A 153 0.25 -2.26 -6.75
C GLY A 153 1.26 -2.41 -7.89
N ILE A 154 1.91 -1.31 -8.28
CA ILE A 154 3.02 -1.32 -9.25
C ILE A 154 4.18 -2.19 -8.75
N ALA A 155 4.55 -2.07 -7.47
CA ALA A 155 5.61 -2.88 -6.87
C ALA A 155 5.28 -4.38 -6.91
N ALA A 156 4.04 -4.75 -6.57
CA ALA A 156 3.58 -6.13 -6.66
C ALA A 156 3.66 -6.67 -8.10
N ALA A 157 3.18 -5.88 -9.08
CA ALA A 157 3.22 -6.24 -10.49
C ALA A 157 4.65 -6.36 -11.03
N LEU A 158 5.56 -5.46 -10.62
CA LEU A 158 6.97 -5.50 -11.00
C LEU A 158 7.67 -6.76 -10.49
N LEU A 159 7.42 -7.13 -9.23
CA LEU A 159 7.94 -8.37 -8.66
C LEU A 159 7.36 -9.61 -9.35
N ALA A 160 6.06 -9.59 -9.69
CA ALA A 160 5.45 -10.67 -10.46
C ALA A 160 6.05 -10.79 -11.88
N HIS A 161 6.35 -9.65 -12.51
CA HIS A 161 6.97 -9.60 -13.84
C HIS A 161 8.38 -10.19 -13.84
N PHE A 162 9.23 -9.81 -12.87
CA PHE A 162 10.61 -10.31 -12.80
C PHE A 162 10.72 -11.73 -12.21
N TYR A 163 9.83 -12.10 -11.30
CA TYR A 163 9.89 -13.37 -10.54
C TYR A 163 8.63 -14.20 -10.77
N ASN A 164 8.37 -14.52 -12.04
CA ASN A 164 7.23 -15.33 -12.47
C ASN A 164 7.47 -16.85 -12.36
N ARG A 165 8.73 -17.29 -12.20
CA ARG A 165 9.09 -18.70 -12.01
C ARG A 165 9.40 -18.97 -10.54
N GLU A 166 8.91 -20.09 -10.03
CA GLU A 166 9.08 -20.55 -8.63
C GLU A 166 10.54 -20.86 -8.24
N GLU A 167 11.47 -20.87 -9.21
CA GLU A 167 12.87 -21.28 -9.03
C GLU A 167 13.84 -20.19 -8.54
N THR A 168 13.37 -19.10 -7.93
CA THR A 168 14.27 -18.20 -7.20
C THR A 168 14.52 -18.72 -5.80
N THR A 169 15.50 -19.63 -5.67
CA THR A 169 16.02 -20.07 -4.37
C THR A 169 16.69 -18.89 -3.66
N SER A 170 16.09 -18.39 -2.58
CA SER A 170 16.76 -17.47 -1.66
C SER A 170 18.00 -18.14 -1.07
N SER A 171 19.12 -17.42 -0.93
CA SER A 171 20.27 -17.95 -0.20
C SER A 171 19.88 -18.24 1.25
N GLU A 172 20.40 -19.33 1.84
CA GLU A 172 20.14 -19.75 3.24
C GLU A 172 20.38 -18.66 4.30
N SER A 173 21.12 -17.60 3.96
CA SER A 173 21.38 -16.44 4.82
C SER A 173 20.33 -15.33 4.76
N ALA A 174 19.32 -15.41 3.89
CA ALA A 174 18.27 -14.41 3.76
C ALA A 174 17.07 -14.81 4.63
N ASN A 175 16.77 -14.04 5.67
CA ASN A 175 15.64 -14.28 6.57
C ASN A 175 14.25 -14.13 5.91
N ILE A 176 14.18 -13.62 4.67
CA ILE A 176 12.93 -13.28 3.97
C ILE A 176 13.02 -13.81 2.54
N SER A 177 12.02 -14.58 2.10
CA SER A 177 11.94 -15.10 0.74
C SER A 177 11.33 -14.07 -0.23
N ILE A 178 11.55 -14.26 -1.54
CA ILE A 178 10.91 -13.43 -2.57
C ILE A 178 9.37 -13.53 -2.52
N SER A 179 8.85 -14.71 -2.13
CA SER A 179 7.42 -14.95 -1.95
C SER A 179 6.84 -14.12 -0.83
N ASP A 180 7.57 -13.97 0.29
CA ASP A 180 7.15 -13.12 1.41
C ASP A 180 7.08 -11.64 0.99
N ILE A 181 8.05 -11.19 0.18
CA ILE A 181 8.06 -9.81 -0.34
C ILE A 181 6.89 -9.59 -1.31
N LYS A 182 6.61 -10.54 -2.21
CA LYS A 182 5.44 -10.49 -3.10
C LYS A 182 4.15 -10.40 -2.30
N GLU A 183 4.02 -11.22 -1.26
CA GLU A 183 2.84 -11.23 -0.41
C GLU A 183 2.68 -9.94 0.38
N TYR A 184 3.78 -9.39 0.91
CA TYR A 184 3.80 -8.09 1.57
C TYR A 184 3.20 -6.99 0.67
N PHE A 185 3.71 -6.82 -0.55
CA PHE A 185 3.20 -5.77 -1.45
C PHE A 185 1.75 -6.04 -1.87
N ARG A 186 1.36 -7.30 -2.09
CA ARG A 186 -0.04 -7.67 -2.42
C ARG A 186 -1.01 -7.31 -1.29
N ARG A 187 -0.69 -7.70 -0.05
CA ARG A 187 -1.52 -7.43 1.14
C ARG A 187 -1.64 -5.94 1.39
N TYR A 188 -0.52 -5.22 1.40
CA TYR A 188 -0.53 -3.78 1.67
C TYR A 188 -1.16 -2.95 0.55
N THR A 189 -1.09 -3.39 -0.71
CA THR A 189 -1.89 -2.80 -1.79
C THR A 189 -3.38 -2.82 -1.44
N SER A 190 -3.89 -3.99 -1.00
CA SER A 190 -5.30 -4.15 -0.64
C SER A 190 -5.66 -3.33 0.60
N PHE A 191 -4.79 -3.32 1.61
CA PHE A 191 -4.97 -2.50 2.82
C PHE A 191 -5.05 -1.00 2.50
N PHE A 192 -4.12 -0.45 1.71
CA PHE A 192 -4.15 0.98 1.37
C PHE A 192 -5.34 1.36 0.47
N LYS A 193 -5.81 0.45 -0.39
CA LYS A 193 -7.08 0.65 -1.12
C LYS A 193 -8.27 0.78 -0.17
N ARG A 194 -8.33 -0.04 0.89
CA ARG A 194 -9.37 0.07 1.93
C ARG A 194 -9.27 1.38 2.70
N LEU A 195 -8.06 1.77 3.11
CA LEU A 195 -7.83 3.04 3.80
C LEU A 195 -8.24 4.24 2.92
N SER A 196 -7.91 4.22 1.63
CA SER A 196 -8.34 5.26 0.68
C SER A 196 -9.86 5.31 0.46
N ALA A 197 -10.54 4.15 0.53
CA ALA A 197 -12.00 4.10 0.49
C ALA A 197 -12.62 4.72 1.75
N ILE A 198 -12.03 4.49 2.92
CA ILE A 198 -12.44 5.14 4.18
C ILE A 198 -12.25 6.66 4.08
N GLU A 199 -11.09 7.14 3.62
CA GLU A 199 -10.85 8.58 3.40
C GLU A 199 -11.96 9.22 2.56
N SER A 200 -12.29 8.56 1.43
CA SER A 200 -13.34 9.01 0.52
C SER A 200 -14.72 9.00 1.18
N LYS A 201 -15.03 7.96 1.98
CA LYS A 201 -16.33 7.76 2.61
C LYS A 201 -16.59 8.71 3.79
N LEU A 202 -15.53 9.10 4.50
CA LEU A 202 -15.57 10.04 5.62
C LEU A 202 -15.24 11.48 5.21
N ALA A 203 -14.82 11.70 3.96
CA ALA A 203 -14.30 12.98 3.48
C ALA A 203 -13.15 13.53 4.35
N ILE A 204 -12.26 12.65 4.80
CA ILE A 204 -11.05 12.98 5.57
C ILE A 204 -9.81 12.90 4.68
N SER A 205 -8.73 13.55 5.11
CA SER A 205 -7.43 13.47 4.46
C SER A 205 -6.36 13.05 5.46
N ILE A 206 -5.69 11.94 5.16
CA ILE A 206 -4.66 11.32 5.97
C ILE A 206 -3.32 11.58 5.27
N SER A 207 -2.38 12.16 6.03
CA SER A 207 -1.02 12.34 5.53
C SER A 207 -0.32 10.98 5.36
N PRO A 208 0.19 10.65 4.16
CA PRO A 208 0.91 9.39 3.94
C PRO A 208 2.11 9.18 4.88
N ASP A 209 2.77 10.26 5.33
CA ASP A 209 3.91 10.17 6.26
C ASP A 209 3.56 9.46 7.58
N LEU A 210 2.30 9.52 8.01
CA LEU A 210 1.83 8.86 9.23
C LEU A 210 1.87 7.33 9.14
N LEU A 211 1.88 6.76 7.93
CA LEU A 211 1.96 5.31 7.70
C LEU A 211 3.26 4.70 8.23
N LYS A 212 4.31 5.50 8.47
CA LYS A 212 5.57 5.06 9.08
C LYS A 212 5.39 4.56 10.52
N ALA A 213 4.40 5.09 11.22
CA ALA A 213 4.13 4.78 12.63
C ALA A 213 2.89 3.90 12.82
N LEU A 214 2.33 3.36 11.72
CA LEU A 214 1.10 2.57 11.74
C LEU A 214 1.30 1.27 12.54
N SER A 215 0.56 1.15 13.64
CA SER A 215 0.59 -0.03 14.51
C SER A 215 -0.29 -1.17 13.95
N LEU A 216 -0.16 -2.36 14.53
CA LEU A 216 -1.02 -3.51 14.18
C LEU A 216 -2.47 -3.31 14.65
N GLU A 217 -2.65 -2.67 15.81
CA GLU A 217 -3.97 -2.35 16.37
C GLU A 217 -4.71 -1.37 15.46
N GLU A 218 -4.05 -0.28 15.03
CA GLU A 218 -4.64 0.66 14.07
C GLU A 218 -4.96 -0.02 12.72
N GLN A 219 -4.16 -1.00 12.28
CA GLN A 219 -4.49 -1.77 11.07
C GLN A 219 -5.78 -2.58 11.23
N GLN A 220 -5.99 -3.21 12.39
CA GLN A 220 -7.21 -3.95 12.71
C GLN A 220 -8.43 -3.01 12.79
N ASP A 221 -8.27 -1.86 13.42
CA ASP A 221 -9.30 -0.82 13.50
C ASP A 221 -9.69 -0.29 12.12
N ILE A 222 -8.72 -0.01 11.25
CA ILE A 222 -8.96 0.42 9.87
C ILE A 222 -9.71 -0.66 9.09
N ASP A 223 -9.32 -1.92 9.24
CA ASP A 223 -9.97 -3.03 8.55
C ASP A 223 -11.41 -3.25 9.02
N GLU A 224 -11.66 -3.18 10.33
CA GLU A 224 -13.01 -3.25 10.90
C GLU A 224 -13.88 -2.05 10.46
N LEU A 225 -13.32 -0.84 10.50
CA LEU A 225 -13.98 0.37 10.02
C LEU A 225 -14.35 0.25 8.54
N TYR A 226 -13.47 -0.32 7.70
CA TYR A 226 -13.77 -0.55 6.28
C TYR A 226 -14.96 -1.51 6.11
N LEU A 227 -14.95 -2.63 6.83
CA LEU A 227 -16.04 -3.64 6.76
C LEU A 227 -17.38 -3.02 7.15
N LEU A 228 -17.40 -2.24 8.23
CA LEU A 228 -18.61 -1.60 8.75
C LEU A 228 -19.11 -0.46 7.86
N LEU A 229 -18.19 0.43 7.44
CA LEU A 229 -18.57 1.69 6.82
C LEU A 229 -18.69 1.61 5.29
N CYS A 230 -17.77 0.90 4.63
CA CYS A 230 -17.67 0.82 3.18
C CYS A 230 -18.41 -0.40 2.64
N GLU A 231 -18.17 -1.59 3.20
CA GLU A 231 -18.81 -2.84 2.80
C GLU A 231 -20.19 -3.04 3.43
N LYS A 232 -20.53 -2.26 4.46
CA LYS A 232 -21.80 -2.36 5.20
C LYS A 232 -22.06 -3.76 5.78
N LYS A 233 -21.00 -4.45 6.19
CA LYS A 233 -21.09 -5.76 6.84
C LYS A 233 -21.46 -5.63 8.32
N VAL A 234 -22.19 -6.61 8.83
CA VAL A 234 -22.36 -6.83 10.26
C VAL A 234 -21.12 -7.55 10.79
N VAL A 235 -20.56 -7.07 11.89
CA VAL A 235 -19.35 -7.63 12.51
C VAL A 235 -19.69 -8.20 13.88
N ARG A 236 -19.14 -9.37 14.19
CA ARG A 236 -19.20 -9.97 15.53
C ARG A 236 -18.09 -9.41 16.40
N LEU A 237 -18.46 -8.92 17.58
CA LEU A 237 -17.52 -8.48 18.60
C LEU A 237 -16.65 -9.67 19.08
N SER A 238 -15.33 -9.47 19.07
CA SER A 238 -14.36 -10.50 19.46
C SER A 238 -14.21 -10.65 20.99
N ALA A 239 -14.77 -9.72 21.77
CA ALA A 239 -14.67 -9.74 23.22
C ALA A 239 -15.58 -10.81 23.85
N LYS A 240 -15.05 -11.51 24.87
CA LYS A 240 -15.85 -12.43 25.68
C LYS A 240 -16.76 -11.60 26.58
N LEU A 241 -18.07 -11.81 26.47
CA LEU A 241 -19.04 -11.24 27.40
C LEU A 241 -18.95 -12.00 28.72
N THR A 242 -18.24 -11.44 29.70
CA THR A 242 -18.26 -11.96 31.07
C THR A 242 -19.55 -11.48 31.74
N SER A 243 -20.57 -12.36 31.84
CA SER A 243 -21.84 -12.12 32.54
C SER A 243 -21.60 -11.55 33.94
N ILE A 244 -22.33 -10.56 34.49
CA ILE A 244 -23.79 -10.34 34.52
C ILE A 244 -24.03 -8.83 34.35
N SER A 245 -24.37 -8.34 33.16
CA SER A 245 -24.79 -6.94 32.98
C SER A 245 -26.27 -6.83 33.29
N SER A 246 -26.59 -6.17 34.40
CA SER A 246 -27.97 -5.89 34.83
C SER A 246 -28.60 -4.78 33.99
N THR A 247 -28.78 -5.00 32.69
CA THR A 247 -29.55 -4.06 31.87
C THR A 247 -31.03 -4.29 32.13
N ALA A 248 -31.67 -3.36 32.84
CA ALA A 248 -33.13 -3.35 32.92
C ALA A 248 -33.68 -3.12 31.51
N VAL A 249 -34.23 -4.17 30.90
CA VAL A 249 -34.95 -4.06 29.64
C VAL A 249 -36.38 -3.67 30.00
N THR A 250 -36.74 -2.41 29.79
CA THR A 250 -38.14 -1.97 29.93
C THR A 250 -38.94 -2.57 28.77
N MET A 251 -39.65 -3.66 29.04
CA MET A 251 -40.56 -4.28 28.07
C MET A 251 -41.84 -3.43 27.98
N ASN A 252 -42.03 -2.71 26.86
CA ASN A 252 -43.28 -1.97 26.60
C ASN A 252 -44.41 -2.86 26.05
N ASN A 253 -44.24 -4.18 25.98
CA ASN A 253 -45.25 -5.09 25.46
C ASN A 253 -45.74 -6.02 26.56
N ALA A 254 -46.97 -5.76 27.02
CA ALA A 254 -47.69 -6.52 28.04
C ALA A 254 -48.18 -7.91 27.59
N GLU A 255 -47.56 -8.56 26.59
CA GLU A 255 -48.13 -9.76 25.96
C GLU A 255 -47.21 -11.00 25.87
N ALA A 256 -45.96 -10.96 26.33
CA ALA A 256 -45.10 -12.16 26.37
C ALA A 256 -44.70 -12.51 27.81
N SER A 257 -45.25 -13.61 28.34
CA SER A 257 -44.80 -14.20 29.61
C SER A 257 -43.44 -14.85 29.41
N LEU A 258 -42.35 -14.10 29.65
CA LEU A 258 -41.00 -14.65 29.69
C LEU A 258 -40.84 -15.60 30.88
N SER A 259 -40.20 -16.75 30.65
CA SER A 259 -39.83 -17.74 31.67
C SER A 259 -38.32 -17.84 31.83
N ILE A 260 -37.88 -18.27 33.01
CA ILE A 260 -36.46 -18.57 33.25
C ILE A 260 -36.01 -19.67 32.29
N GLY A 261 -34.86 -19.45 31.63
CA GLY A 261 -34.32 -20.34 30.61
C GLY A 261 -34.70 -19.99 29.17
N ASP A 262 -35.62 -19.04 28.97
CA ASP A 262 -35.98 -18.59 27.62
C ASP A 262 -34.82 -17.88 26.93
N LYS A 263 -34.73 -18.08 25.61
CA LYS A 263 -33.80 -17.32 24.77
C LYS A 263 -34.36 -15.93 24.53
N ILE A 264 -33.52 -14.92 24.74
CA ILE A 264 -33.83 -13.55 24.41
C ILE A 264 -32.85 -13.02 23.37
N ALA A 265 -33.39 -12.26 22.42
CA ALA A 265 -32.63 -11.46 21.47
C ALA A 265 -32.83 -10.00 21.89
N LEU A 266 -31.75 -9.31 22.24
CA LEU A 266 -31.81 -7.91 22.67
C LEU A 266 -31.16 -7.03 21.62
N THR A 267 -31.93 -6.07 21.10
CA THR A 267 -31.45 -5.03 20.19
C THR A 267 -31.20 -3.75 20.97
N PHE A 268 -30.07 -3.09 20.72
CA PHE A 268 -29.78 -1.79 21.33
C PHE A 268 -28.87 -0.94 20.44
N VAL A 269 -28.94 0.37 20.62
CA VAL A 269 -28.06 1.33 19.95
C VAL A 269 -26.87 1.63 20.84
N GLY A 270 -25.70 1.81 20.22
CA GLY A 270 -24.47 2.21 20.89
C GLY A 270 -23.64 3.15 20.04
N SER A 271 -22.39 3.32 20.44
CA SER A 271 -21.38 4.04 19.67
C SER A 271 -20.04 3.34 19.81
N ILE A 272 -19.23 3.39 18.76
CA ILE A 272 -17.86 2.91 18.73
C ILE A 272 -16.95 4.03 18.23
N GLU A 273 -15.77 4.14 18.81
CA GLU A 273 -14.76 5.13 18.44
C GLU A 273 -13.52 4.41 17.89
N PHE A 274 -13.09 4.81 16.69
CA PHE A 274 -11.88 4.34 16.04
C PHE A 274 -10.83 5.44 16.09
N ASN A 275 -9.63 5.10 16.57
CA ASN A 275 -8.51 6.04 16.69
C ASN A 275 -7.31 5.51 15.90
N PHE A 276 -7.00 6.15 14.78
CA PHE A 276 -5.92 5.71 13.89
C PHE A 276 -5.31 6.89 13.15
N LEU A 277 -3.99 6.88 12.94
CA LEU A 277 -3.28 7.87 12.11
C LEU A 277 -3.66 9.33 12.46
N LYS A 278 -3.79 9.61 13.77
CA LYS A 278 -4.23 10.90 14.34
C LYS A 278 -5.63 11.36 13.92
N GLN A 279 -6.47 10.44 13.47
CA GLN A 279 -7.90 10.62 13.26
C GLN A 279 -8.67 9.96 14.40
N SER A 280 -9.79 10.57 14.78
CA SER A 280 -10.80 9.96 15.65
C SER A 280 -12.12 9.94 14.89
N VAL A 281 -12.71 8.76 14.76
CA VAL A 281 -13.96 8.53 14.01
C VAL A 281 -14.94 7.82 14.93
N THR A 282 -16.06 8.48 15.23
CA THR A 282 -17.16 7.88 15.99
C THR A 282 -18.25 7.41 15.02
N LEU A 283 -18.67 6.15 15.16
CA LEU A 283 -19.85 5.60 14.48
C LEU A 283 -20.92 5.21 15.50
N HIS A 284 -22.17 5.28 15.08
CA HIS A 284 -23.32 4.80 15.85
C HIS A 284 -23.63 3.35 15.47
N THR A 285 -23.79 2.47 16.45
CA THR A 285 -23.97 1.04 16.20
C THR A 285 -25.38 0.58 16.47
N ALA A 286 -25.88 -0.34 15.65
CA ALA A 286 -27.07 -1.13 15.94
C ALA A 286 -26.63 -2.54 16.28
N ASN A 287 -26.95 -2.99 17.49
CA ASN A 287 -26.34 -4.18 18.10
C ASN A 287 -27.41 -5.23 18.35
N LEU A 288 -27.06 -6.50 18.15
CA LEU A 288 -27.85 -7.66 18.53
C LEU A 288 -27.05 -8.50 19.52
N LEU A 289 -27.58 -8.66 20.74
CA LEU A 289 -27.11 -9.66 21.69
C LEU A 289 -27.72 -11.02 21.36
N ILE A 290 -26.86 -12.01 21.16
CA ILE A 290 -27.22 -13.36 20.72
C ILE A 290 -26.85 -14.37 21.80
N ASN A 291 -27.62 -15.47 21.87
CA ASN A 291 -27.50 -16.56 22.85
C ASN A 291 -27.70 -16.13 24.32
N ALA A 292 -28.34 -14.99 24.58
CA ALA A 292 -28.72 -14.61 25.92
C ALA A 292 -29.90 -15.47 26.41
N LEU A 293 -29.78 -15.97 27.65
CA LEU A 293 -30.83 -16.71 28.33
C LEU A 293 -31.30 -15.96 29.57
N VAL A 294 -32.61 -15.94 29.79
CA VAL A 294 -33.19 -15.41 31.03
C VAL A 294 -32.69 -16.24 32.22
N LYS A 295 -32.06 -15.57 33.18
CA LYS A 295 -31.59 -16.15 34.44
C LYS A 295 -32.52 -15.82 35.60
N ASP A 296 -33.09 -14.62 35.59
CA ASP A 296 -33.96 -14.14 36.65
C ASP A 296 -34.88 -13.03 36.12
N ILE A 297 -36.04 -12.87 36.76
CA ILE A 297 -37.05 -11.86 36.42
C ILE A 297 -37.47 -11.18 37.74
N GLN A 298 -37.21 -9.88 37.84
CA GLN A 298 -37.46 -9.10 39.04
C GLN A 298 -38.51 -8.03 38.75
N GLU A 299 -39.59 -8.00 39.52
CA GLU A 299 -40.54 -6.88 39.50
C GLU A 299 -39.96 -5.72 40.32
N CYS A 300 -39.95 -4.52 39.75
CA CYS A 300 -39.54 -3.29 40.40
C CYS A 300 -40.74 -2.58 41.04
N ASP A 301 -40.48 -1.77 42.06
CA ASP A 301 -41.52 -1.05 42.82
C ASP A 301 -42.38 -0.10 41.96
N ASP A 302 -41.89 0.29 40.79
CA ASP A 302 -42.59 1.14 39.80
C ASP A 302 -43.45 0.34 38.80
N GLY A 303 -43.56 -0.99 38.98
CA GLY A 303 -44.29 -1.89 38.10
C GLY A 303 -43.52 -2.30 36.83
N THR A 304 -42.26 -1.90 36.68
CA THR A 304 -41.41 -2.37 35.58
C THR A 304 -40.82 -3.74 35.89
N VAL A 305 -40.55 -4.54 34.85
CA VAL A 305 -39.92 -5.85 34.98
C VAL A 305 -38.47 -5.76 34.53
N LYS A 306 -37.54 -6.15 35.42
CA LYS A 306 -36.11 -6.25 35.15
C LYS A 306 -35.73 -7.69 34.87
N VAL A 307 -35.27 -7.94 33.65
CA VAL A 307 -34.79 -9.27 33.22
C VAL A 307 -33.28 -9.35 33.38
N LEU A 308 -32.79 -10.31 34.16
CA LEU A 308 -31.38 -10.66 34.19
C LEU A 308 -31.13 -11.80 33.20
N TYR A 309 -30.05 -11.67 32.43
CA TYR A 309 -29.67 -12.65 31.42
C TYR A 309 -28.21 -13.06 31.55
N GLY A 310 -27.90 -14.23 31.00
CA GLY A 310 -26.55 -14.79 30.98
C GLY A 310 -26.45 -15.87 29.91
N ASP A 311 -25.27 -16.48 29.78
CA ASP A 311 -24.98 -17.49 28.77
C ASP A 311 -24.94 -18.92 29.35
N THR A 312 -24.48 -19.85 28.51
CA THR A 312 -24.10 -21.20 28.89
C THR A 312 -22.74 -21.53 28.30
N ASP A 313 -21.97 -22.41 28.93
CA ASP A 313 -20.67 -22.83 28.41
C ASP A 313 -20.77 -23.44 27.00
N SER A 314 -21.89 -24.09 26.68
CA SER A 314 -22.14 -24.71 25.38
C SER A 314 -22.46 -23.72 24.25
N LYS A 315 -23.01 -22.55 24.59
CA LYS A 315 -23.43 -21.49 23.66
C LYS A 315 -23.17 -20.13 24.31
N PRO A 316 -21.94 -19.61 24.19
CA PRO A 316 -21.59 -18.33 24.79
C PRO A 316 -22.40 -17.20 24.13
N MET A 317 -22.69 -16.17 24.93
CA MET A 317 -23.25 -14.92 24.42
C MET A 317 -22.23 -14.19 23.56
N TYR A 318 -22.72 -13.48 22.56
CA TYR A 318 -21.90 -12.54 21.79
C TYR A 318 -22.77 -11.41 21.24
N ILE A 319 -22.12 -10.31 20.87
CA ILE A 319 -22.76 -9.19 20.19
C ILE A 319 -22.31 -9.20 18.73
N SER A 320 -23.28 -9.03 17.85
CA SER A 320 -23.04 -8.67 16.45
C SER A 320 -23.60 -7.27 16.20
N PHE A 321 -22.91 -6.45 15.42
CA PHE A 321 -23.28 -5.07 15.23
C PHE A 321 -23.02 -4.57 13.81
N SER A 322 -23.86 -3.66 13.35
CA SER A 322 -23.61 -2.81 12.19
C SER A 322 -23.30 -1.39 12.68
N ALA A 323 -22.65 -0.57 11.83
CA ALA A 323 -22.30 0.79 12.20
C ALA A 323 -22.67 1.81 11.12
N PHE A 324 -23.03 3.00 11.58
CA PHE A 324 -23.61 4.07 10.80
C PHE A 324 -23.00 5.42 11.18
N GLN A 325 -23.05 6.39 10.26
CA GLN A 325 -22.53 7.73 10.53
C GLN A 325 -23.49 8.53 11.41
N THR A 326 -24.78 8.21 11.38
CA THR A 326 -25.81 8.95 12.13
C THR A 326 -26.53 8.06 13.13
N ASN A 327 -26.97 8.66 14.24
CA ASN A 327 -27.74 7.96 15.27
C ASN A 327 -29.11 7.52 14.74
N GLU A 328 -29.70 8.30 13.84
CA GLU A 328 -31.00 8.01 13.20
C GLU A 328 -30.94 6.77 12.31
N GLU A 329 -29.83 6.55 11.58
CA GLU A 329 -29.60 5.31 10.85
C GLU A 329 -29.47 4.11 11.79
N ALA A 330 -28.67 4.23 12.86
CA ALA A 330 -28.50 3.15 13.84
C ALA A 330 -29.82 2.79 14.55
N LYS A 331 -30.66 3.77 14.88
CA LYS A 331 -32.00 3.53 15.46
C LYS A 331 -32.91 2.79 14.49
N ARG A 332 -32.98 3.24 13.23
CA ARG A 332 -33.78 2.58 12.18
C ARG A 332 -33.33 1.14 11.96
N GLU A 333 -32.03 0.90 11.91
CA GLU A 333 -31.52 -0.46 11.81
C GLU A 333 -31.90 -1.28 13.05
N SER A 334 -31.68 -0.74 14.26
CA SER A 334 -32.00 -1.43 15.52
C SER A 334 -33.47 -1.86 15.64
N GLU A 335 -34.40 -1.08 15.07
CA GLU A 335 -35.83 -1.41 15.03
C GLU A 335 -36.16 -2.55 14.04
N THR A 336 -35.26 -2.82 13.08
CA THR A 336 -35.47 -3.80 12.00
C THR A 336 -34.58 -5.03 12.07
N ILE A 337 -33.55 -5.07 12.94
CA ILE A 337 -32.63 -6.21 13.12
C ILE A 337 -33.35 -7.56 13.17
N LEU A 338 -34.43 -7.66 13.94
CA LEU A 338 -35.15 -8.93 14.12
C LEU A 338 -35.82 -9.44 12.84
N GLN A 339 -36.06 -8.57 11.85
CA GLN A 339 -36.61 -8.96 10.54
C GLN A 339 -35.56 -9.66 9.66
N HIS A 340 -34.26 -9.47 9.96
CA HIS A 340 -33.14 -10.02 9.21
C HIS A 340 -32.05 -10.58 10.13
N GLU A 341 -32.46 -11.14 11.27
CA GLU A 341 -31.58 -11.62 12.35
C GLU A 341 -30.49 -12.60 11.88
N GLY A 342 -30.76 -13.36 10.82
CA GLY A 342 -29.82 -14.33 10.25
C GLY A 342 -28.50 -13.68 9.81
N ILE A 343 -28.50 -12.40 9.42
CA ILE A 343 -27.26 -11.67 9.06
C ILE A 343 -26.39 -11.48 10.30
N TYR A 344 -26.99 -11.10 11.42
CA TYR A 344 -26.30 -10.85 12.69
C TYR A 344 -25.85 -12.15 13.37
N VAL A 345 -26.66 -13.20 13.32
CA VAL A 345 -26.33 -14.51 13.88
C VAL A 345 -25.16 -15.17 13.15
N ASN A 346 -25.06 -14.97 11.84
CA ASN A 346 -23.98 -15.54 11.03
C ASN A 346 -22.79 -14.60 10.84
N ALA A 347 -22.76 -13.45 11.52
CA ALA A 347 -21.68 -12.49 11.41
C ALA A 347 -20.36 -13.07 11.93
N LEU A 348 -19.28 -12.77 11.21
CA LEU A 348 -17.91 -13.16 11.58
C LEU A 348 -17.21 -12.01 12.31
N THR A 349 -16.11 -12.33 13.00
CA THR A 349 -15.23 -11.29 13.54
C THR A 349 -14.52 -10.56 12.40
N SER A 350 -14.09 -9.32 12.63
CA SER A 350 -13.32 -8.54 11.66
C SER A 350 -12.12 -9.31 11.11
N ASN A 351 -11.32 -9.92 11.99
CA ASN A 351 -10.18 -10.77 11.59
C ASN A 351 -10.58 -11.95 10.68
N ALA A 352 -11.71 -12.61 10.94
CA ALA A 352 -12.17 -13.72 10.10
C ALA A 352 -12.59 -13.24 8.70
N TYR A 353 -13.30 -12.12 8.60
CA TYR A 353 -13.62 -11.51 7.30
C TYR A 353 -12.36 -11.10 6.54
N ILE A 354 -11.40 -10.47 7.20
CA ILE A 354 -10.17 -10.01 6.56
C ILE A 354 -9.28 -11.16 6.10
N THR A 355 -9.25 -12.26 6.86
CA THR A 355 -8.53 -13.48 6.44
C THR A 355 -9.11 -14.03 5.14
N GLN A 356 -10.44 -14.08 5.01
CA GLN A 356 -11.10 -14.46 3.76
C GLN A 356 -10.71 -13.54 2.59
N TYR A 357 -10.63 -12.23 2.80
CA TYR A 357 -10.18 -11.28 1.75
C TYR A 357 -8.78 -11.57 1.22
N TYR A 358 -7.88 -12.09 2.06
CA TYR A 358 -6.51 -12.42 1.66
C TYR A 358 -6.41 -13.83 1.04
N GLU A 359 -7.27 -14.76 1.44
CA GLU A 359 -7.28 -16.13 0.94
C GLU A 359 -8.06 -16.30 -0.38
N GLU A 360 -9.11 -15.51 -0.64
CA GLU A 360 -9.95 -15.61 -1.85
C GLU A 360 -9.28 -15.09 -3.14
N LYS A 361 -8.10 -14.47 -3.06
CA LYS A 361 -7.35 -13.91 -4.21
C LYS A 361 -6.15 -14.76 -4.65
N HIS A 362 -6.19 -16.08 -4.44
CA HIS A 362 -5.17 -17.02 -4.90
C HIS A 362 -5.53 -17.67 -6.24
#